data_AF-A0A349MCC9-F1
#
_entry.id   AF-A0A349MCC9-F1
#
_cell.length_a   1.000
_cell.length_b   1.000
_cell.length_c   1.000
_cell.angle_alpha   90.00
_cell.angle_beta   90.00
_cell.angle_gamma   90.00
#
_symmetry.space_group_name_H-M   'P 1'
#
loop_
_entity.id
_entity.type
_entity.pdbx_description
1 polymer ?
#
loop_
_entity_poly.entity_id
_entity_poly.type
_entity_poly.pdbx_seq_one_letter_code
_entity_poly.pdbx_strand_id
1 'polypeptide(L)'
;GKVLRINLDGTVPADNPTPGSYVYSYGHRNPQGLAMGPGGIIYSSEHGQSNDDEVNIIQPGRNYGWPNVQGMCNTSSENSFCAANNVVEPIDTFSPCAAVNGLTWYNHPAIPEWQNCLLLSVMGGFALDDKRLSVLSMSEDGMTVTGETQWFASYGQRIRDVAVNPTTGAVYLVFNGPSYPGSGPNIIKEFRNLDYVPVTNVAGCQYPGALNYNANATQDDNSCQFAGCTDPEALNYVPWANVTTECMYTAPCPEDVNGDGATTVADMLLVLGAFGDACN
;
A
#
# COMPACT_ATOMS: atom_id res chain seq x y z
N GLY A 1 22.90 -13.97 6.73
CA GLY A 1 22.97 -13.04 7.87
C GLY A 1 23.16 -11.58 7.53
N LYS A 2 22.38 -11.07 6.57
CA LYS A 2 22.29 -9.66 6.16
C LYS A 2 20.89 -9.43 5.60
N VAL A 3 20.33 -8.23 5.75
CA VAL A 3 19.24 -7.74 4.90
C VAL A 3 19.87 -6.82 3.85
N LEU A 4 19.44 -6.97 2.60
CA LEU A 4 19.96 -6.19 1.48
C LEU A 4 18.90 -5.20 0.97
N ARG A 5 19.33 -4.04 0.49
CA ARG A 5 18.49 -3.03 -0.19
C ARG A 5 19.10 -2.66 -1.53
N ILE A 6 18.29 -2.78 -2.59
CA ILE A 6 18.69 -2.70 -4.00
C ILE A 6 17.67 -1.81 -4.72
N ASN A 7 18.10 -1.00 -5.68
CA ASN A 7 17.18 -0.31 -6.59
C ASN A 7 16.49 -1.29 -7.54
N LEU A 8 15.37 -0.89 -8.15
CA LEU A 8 14.64 -1.74 -9.10
C LEU A 8 15.44 -2.08 -10.37
N ASP A 9 16.42 -1.24 -10.71
CA ASP A 9 17.36 -1.48 -11.81
C ASP A 9 18.56 -2.36 -11.41
N GLY A 10 18.59 -2.84 -10.16
CA GLY A 10 19.67 -3.66 -9.62
C GLY A 10 20.87 -2.87 -9.11
N THR A 11 20.89 -1.54 -9.22
CA THR A 11 22.01 -0.73 -8.70
C THR A 11 21.97 -0.57 -7.18
N VAL A 12 23.11 -0.22 -6.58
CA VAL A 12 23.20 0.10 -5.15
C VAL A 12 22.55 1.48 -4.91
N PRO A 13 21.54 1.59 -4.03
CA PRO A 13 21.00 2.89 -3.63
C PRO A 13 22.09 3.78 -3.03
N ALA A 14 22.16 5.04 -3.47
CA ALA A 14 23.19 5.99 -3.02
C ALA A 14 23.06 6.35 -1.52
N ASP A 15 21.87 6.17 -0.95
CA ASP A 15 21.51 6.40 0.44
C ASP A 15 21.59 5.12 1.30
N ASN A 16 22.18 4.03 0.79
CA ASN A 16 22.43 2.86 1.63
C ASN A 16 23.43 3.17 2.77
N PRO A 17 23.33 2.48 3.93
CA PRO A 17 24.12 2.81 5.12
C PRO A 17 25.63 2.73 4.92
N THR A 18 26.07 1.84 4.04
CA THR A 18 27.47 1.72 3.63
C THR A 18 27.56 2.06 2.14
N PRO A 19 28.26 3.14 1.77
CA PRO A 19 28.41 3.54 0.37
C PRO A 19 28.94 2.41 -0.51
N GLY A 20 28.29 2.17 -1.65
CA GLY A 20 28.68 1.13 -2.60
C GLY A 20 28.35 -0.31 -2.17
N SER A 21 27.60 -0.51 -1.08
CA SER A 21 27.20 -1.84 -0.59
C SER A 21 25.68 -2.02 -0.60
N TYR A 22 25.21 -3.23 -0.96
CA TYR A 22 23.79 -3.61 -0.82
C TYR A 22 23.36 -3.84 0.62
N VAL A 23 24.30 -3.95 1.56
CA VAL A 23 23.97 -4.28 2.96
C VAL A 23 23.18 -3.14 3.59
N TYR A 24 21.94 -3.45 3.97
CA TYR A 24 21.06 -2.55 4.70
C TYR A 24 21.17 -2.78 6.21
N SER A 25 21.22 -4.03 6.66
CA SER A 25 21.49 -4.38 8.06
C SER A 25 22.21 -5.73 8.18
N TYR A 26 22.77 -6.00 9.36
CA TYR A 26 23.63 -7.17 9.60
C TYR A 26 23.45 -7.77 10.99
N GLY A 27 24.13 -8.87 11.28
CA GLY A 27 23.95 -9.58 12.56
C GLY A 27 22.71 -10.46 12.58
N HIS A 28 22.30 -10.94 11.40
CA HIS A 28 21.19 -11.88 11.23
C HIS A 28 21.74 -13.31 11.14
N ARG A 29 21.01 -14.29 11.64
CA ARG A 29 21.21 -15.73 11.50
C ARG A 29 20.56 -16.25 10.23
N ASN A 30 19.23 -16.40 10.26
CA ASN A 30 18.44 -17.06 9.20
C ASN A 30 17.05 -16.41 9.04
N PRO A 31 16.98 -15.19 8.48
CA PRO A 31 15.72 -14.46 8.32
C PRO A 31 14.87 -15.16 7.26
N GLN A 32 13.56 -15.23 7.48
CA GLN A 32 12.62 -15.98 6.64
C GLN A 32 11.51 -15.08 6.07
N GLY A 33 10.85 -14.30 6.93
CA GLY A 33 9.81 -13.36 6.54
C GLY A 33 10.32 -11.93 6.51
N LEU A 34 9.77 -11.11 5.62
CA LEU A 34 9.99 -9.68 5.53
C LEU A 34 8.69 -9.00 5.09
N ALA A 35 8.20 -8.01 5.86
CA ALA A 35 6.99 -7.29 5.50
C ALA A 35 7.12 -5.80 5.79
N MET A 36 6.42 -5.00 5.00
CA MET A 36 6.21 -3.58 5.28
C MET A 36 4.90 -3.41 6.05
N GLY A 37 4.92 -2.64 7.13
CA GLY A 37 3.72 -2.21 7.85
C GLY A 37 3.52 -0.70 7.80
N PRO A 38 2.91 -0.10 8.84
CA PRO A 38 2.50 1.31 8.81
C PRO A 38 3.72 2.22 8.76
N GLY A 39 3.58 3.38 8.10
CA GLY A 39 4.66 4.37 8.03
C GLY A 39 5.95 3.90 7.33
N GLY A 40 5.92 2.76 6.63
CA GLY A 40 7.10 2.19 5.99
C GLY A 40 8.00 1.39 6.94
N ILE A 41 7.54 1.06 8.14
CA ILE A 41 8.26 0.17 9.06
C ILE A 41 8.45 -1.19 8.38
N ILE A 42 9.66 -1.73 8.44
CA ILE A 42 9.99 -3.04 7.88
C ILE A 42 10.17 -4.03 9.02
N TYR A 43 9.38 -5.10 9.03
CA TYR A 43 9.47 -6.20 9.98
C TYR A 43 10.15 -7.40 9.33
N SER A 44 10.91 -8.15 10.12
CA SER A 44 11.53 -9.41 9.73
C SER A 44 11.29 -10.47 10.79
N SER A 45 11.09 -11.72 10.37
CA SER A 45 11.11 -12.88 11.25
C SER A 45 12.35 -13.70 10.98
N GLU A 46 12.90 -14.33 12.01
CA GLU A 46 14.14 -15.07 11.90
C GLU A 46 14.20 -16.28 12.83
N HIS A 47 14.79 -17.37 12.33
CA HIS A 47 15.09 -18.52 13.18
C HIS A 47 16.35 -18.29 14.04
N GLY A 48 16.23 -18.52 15.34
CA GLY A 48 17.34 -18.69 16.29
C GLY A 48 18.03 -20.05 16.17
N GLN A 49 19.12 -20.28 16.92
CA GLN A 49 19.88 -21.53 16.81
C GLN A 49 19.14 -22.73 17.40
N SER A 50 18.82 -22.62 18.68
CA SER A 50 18.07 -23.62 19.46
C SER A 50 17.00 -22.98 20.33
N ASN A 51 17.14 -21.68 20.61
CA ASN A 51 16.19 -20.80 21.26
C ASN A 51 16.16 -19.47 20.48
N ASP A 52 15.23 -18.61 20.85
CA ASP A 52 15.17 -17.21 20.44
C ASP A 52 15.01 -17.07 18.92
N ASP A 53 13.93 -17.64 18.39
CA ASP A 53 13.38 -17.12 17.15
C ASP A 53 12.89 -15.69 17.39
N GLU A 54 12.99 -14.82 16.39
CA GLU A 54 12.84 -13.38 16.59
C GLU A 54 11.85 -12.75 15.63
N VAL A 55 11.18 -11.70 16.09
CA VAL A 55 10.57 -10.66 15.24
C VAL A 55 11.34 -9.37 15.45
N ASN A 56 11.80 -8.77 14.36
CA ASN A 56 12.70 -7.64 14.33
C ASN A 56 12.11 -6.48 13.52
N ILE A 57 12.30 -5.24 13.98
CA ILE A 57 12.11 -4.05 13.14
C ILE A 57 13.45 -3.71 12.46
N ILE A 58 13.47 -3.76 11.13
CA ILE A 58 14.67 -3.58 10.32
C ILE A 58 15.03 -2.10 10.16
N GLN A 59 16.22 -1.74 10.63
CA GLN A 59 16.74 -0.38 10.62
C GLN A 59 18.05 -0.28 9.82
N PRO A 60 18.28 0.85 9.12
CA PRO A 60 19.47 1.05 8.30
C PRO A 60 20.75 1.04 9.15
N GLY A 61 21.73 0.24 8.74
CA GLY A 61 23.08 0.18 9.33
C GLY A 61 23.14 -0.50 10.70
N ARG A 62 22.04 -1.10 11.17
CA ARG A 62 21.97 -1.71 12.49
C ARG A 62 22.45 -3.16 12.50
N ASN A 63 22.95 -3.56 13.68
CA ASN A 63 23.39 -4.91 14.00
C ASN A 63 22.29 -5.64 14.78
N TYR A 64 22.00 -6.89 14.44
CA TYR A 64 20.99 -7.73 15.11
C TYR A 64 21.64 -8.80 16.01
N GLY A 65 22.92 -8.63 16.34
CA GLY A 65 23.56 -9.35 17.44
C GLY A 65 24.16 -10.70 17.08
N TRP A 66 23.60 -11.44 16.12
CA TRP A 66 24.10 -12.77 15.77
C TRP A 66 25.56 -12.74 15.24
N PRO A 67 26.44 -13.67 15.67
CA PRO A 67 26.19 -14.80 16.57
C PRO A 67 26.49 -14.53 18.05
N ASN A 68 26.85 -13.30 18.41
CA ASN A 68 27.30 -12.95 19.76
C ASN A 68 26.15 -12.80 20.76
N VAL A 69 24.95 -12.49 20.27
CA VAL A 69 23.71 -12.36 21.02
C VAL A 69 22.62 -13.12 20.27
N GLN A 70 21.76 -13.83 20.99
CA GLN A 70 20.55 -14.49 20.48
C GLN A 70 19.37 -13.95 21.30
N GLY A 71 18.36 -13.38 20.65
CA GLY A 71 17.26 -12.71 21.34
C GLY A 71 17.71 -11.41 22.02
N MET A 72 17.23 -11.21 23.24
CA MET A 72 17.48 -10.00 24.04
C MET A 72 18.89 -10.01 24.67
N CYS A 73 19.43 -8.82 24.94
CA CYS A 73 20.72 -8.59 25.60
C CYS A 73 20.58 -8.81 27.13
N ASN A 74 20.54 -10.07 27.57
CA ASN A 74 20.15 -10.39 28.96
C ASN A 74 21.32 -10.48 29.95
N THR A 75 22.53 -10.82 29.50
CA THR A 75 23.72 -10.95 30.35
C THR A 75 24.57 -9.69 30.38
N SER A 76 25.42 -9.52 31.40
CA SER A 76 26.34 -8.38 31.46
C SER A 76 27.31 -8.33 30.26
N SER A 77 27.72 -9.50 29.75
CA SER A 77 28.54 -9.60 28.54
C SER A 77 27.77 -9.19 27.29
N GLU A 78 26.53 -9.63 27.14
CA GLU A 78 25.68 -9.25 26.00
C GLU A 78 25.37 -7.76 26.03
N ASN A 79 24.99 -7.21 27.19
CA ASN A 79 24.78 -5.77 27.34
C ASN A 79 26.00 -4.94 26.92
N SER A 80 27.20 -5.37 27.35
CA SER A 80 28.45 -4.73 26.94
C SER A 80 28.69 -4.82 25.44
N PHE A 81 28.43 -6.00 24.84
CA PHE A 81 28.54 -6.21 23.40
C PHE A 81 27.51 -5.38 22.62
N CYS A 82 26.25 -5.37 23.06
CA CYS A 82 25.15 -4.67 22.42
C CYS A 82 25.40 -3.16 22.37
N ALA A 83 25.83 -2.58 23.49
CA ALA A 83 26.22 -1.17 23.57
C ALA A 83 27.41 -0.84 22.66
N ALA A 84 28.44 -1.70 22.64
CA ALA A 84 29.65 -1.47 21.85
C ALA A 84 29.45 -1.68 20.34
N ASN A 85 28.50 -2.53 19.93
CA ASN A 85 28.31 -2.95 18.54
C ASN A 85 26.99 -2.47 17.93
N ASN A 86 26.36 -1.48 18.57
CA ASN A 86 25.15 -0.81 18.07
C ASN A 86 24.02 -1.81 17.74
N VAL A 87 23.82 -2.78 18.64
CA VAL A 87 22.82 -3.84 18.47
C VAL A 87 21.42 -3.27 18.63
N VAL A 88 20.45 -3.82 17.88
CA VAL A 88 19.02 -3.61 18.07
C VAL A 88 18.45 -4.94 18.53
N GLU A 89 17.72 -4.90 19.65
CA GLU A 89 17.01 -6.06 20.17
C GLU A 89 15.74 -6.33 19.35
N PRO A 90 15.30 -7.60 19.28
CA PRO A 90 14.02 -7.94 18.67
C PRO A 90 12.86 -7.31 19.44
N ILE A 91 11.74 -7.11 18.75
CA ILE A 91 10.49 -6.64 19.39
C ILE A 91 9.72 -7.78 20.05
N ASP A 92 10.02 -9.03 19.68
CA ASP A 92 9.48 -10.23 20.30
C ASP A 92 10.38 -11.45 20.05
N THR A 93 10.36 -12.42 20.95
CA THR A 93 11.20 -13.64 20.90
C THR A 93 10.40 -14.89 21.25
N PHE A 94 10.68 -15.99 20.56
CA PHE A 94 10.03 -17.28 20.76
C PHE A 94 11.04 -18.34 21.19
N SER A 95 10.89 -18.81 22.44
CA SER A 95 11.81 -19.74 23.09
C SER A 95 11.06 -20.88 23.79
N PRO A 96 11.38 -22.16 23.52
CA PRO A 96 12.25 -22.66 22.45
C PRO A 96 11.85 -22.20 21.04
N CYS A 97 12.75 -22.31 20.05
CA CYS A 97 12.46 -21.88 18.67
C CYS A 97 11.13 -22.46 18.16
N ALA A 98 10.22 -21.60 17.70
CA ALA A 98 8.92 -21.98 17.13
C ALA A 98 8.99 -22.31 15.62
N ALA A 99 10.15 -22.06 15.00
CA ALA A 99 10.39 -22.06 13.56
C ALA A 99 9.50 -21.05 12.83
N VAL A 100 9.65 -19.77 13.20
CA VAL A 100 8.94 -18.62 12.61
C VAL A 100 9.28 -18.43 11.13
N ASN A 101 8.32 -18.04 10.31
CA ASN A 101 8.52 -17.96 8.87
C ASN A 101 7.85 -16.75 8.24
N GLY A 102 7.22 -16.88 7.06
CA GLY A 102 6.58 -15.75 6.38
C GLY A 102 5.68 -14.93 7.31
N LEU A 103 5.74 -13.62 7.16
CA LEU A 103 4.98 -12.67 7.97
C LEU A 103 4.39 -11.58 7.07
N THR A 104 3.28 -10.98 7.49
CA THR A 104 2.68 -9.83 6.80
C THR A 104 1.93 -8.94 7.77
N TRP A 105 1.86 -7.65 7.47
CA TRP A 105 0.98 -6.72 8.18
C TRP A 105 -0.48 -6.93 7.74
N TYR A 106 -1.41 -6.88 8.69
CA TYR A 106 -2.84 -6.92 8.44
C TYR A 106 -3.52 -5.67 9.00
N ASN A 107 -4.22 -4.94 8.13
CA ASN A 107 -5.03 -3.78 8.51
C ASN A 107 -6.28 -3.64 7.64
N HIS A 108 -6.84 -4.78 7.21
CA HIS A 108 -7.98 -4.79 6.31
C HIS A 108 -9.30 -4.91 7.10
N PRO A 109 -10.37 -4.16 6.74
CA PRO A 109 -11.63 -4.17 7.48
C PRO A 109 -12.39 -5.50 7.43
N ALA A 110 -11.98 -6.44 6.59
CA ALA A 110 -12.63 -7.76 6.46
C ALA A 110 -12.53 -8.63 7.72
N ILE A 111 -11.50 -8.44 8.54
CA ILE A 111 -11.32 -9.15 9.81
C ILE A 111 -10.96 -8.08 10.86
N PRO A 112 -11.97 -7.40 11.42
CA PRO A 112 -11.76 -6.25 12.31
C PRO A 112 -10.89 -6.56 13.52
N GLU A 113 -10.93 -7.79 14.04
CA GLU A 113 -10.17 -8.24 15.20
C GLU A 113 -8.66 -8.33 14.92
N TRP A 114 -8.26 -8.32 13.65
CA TRP A 114 -6.85 -8.40 13.23
C TRP A 114 -6.30 -7.05 12.76
N GLN A 115 -7.04 -5.95 12.93
CA GLN A 115 -6.53 -4.63 12.60
C GLN A 115 -5.25 -4.31 13.38
N ASN A 116 -4.27 -3.76 12.67
CA ASN A 116 -2.95 -3.45 13.19
C ASN A 116 -2.23 -4.64 13.83
N CYS A 117 -2.32 -5.81 13.20
CA CYS A 117 -1.61 -7.00 13.62
C CYS A 117 -0.53 -7.43 12.61
N LEU A 118 0.54 -8.04 13.12
CA LEU A 118 1.42 -8.87 12.30
C LEU A 118 0.90 -10.30 12.29
N LEU A 119 0.65 -10.83 11.10
CA LEU A 119 0.37 -12.24 10.90
C LEU A 119 1.69 -12.96 10.68
N LEU A 120 2.03 -13.91 11.53
CA LEU A 120 3.30 -14.63 11.52
C LEU A 120 3.04 -16.14 11.37
N SER A 121 3.60 -16.72 10.31
CA SER A 121 3.54 -18.15 10.07
C SER A 121 4.50 -18.90 10.99
N VAL A 122 4.03 -19.98 11.61
CA VAL A 122 4.84 -20.80 12.51
C VAL A 122 4.82 -22.26 12.05
N MET A 123 6.00 -22.84 11.85
CA MET A 123 6.14 -24.20 11.34
C MET A 123 6.16 -25.29 12.41
N GLY A 124 6.25 -24.95 13.68
CA GLY A 124 6.58 -25.90 14.73
C GLY A 124 8.07 -26.19 14.75
N GLY A 125 8.71 -25.79 15.85
CA GLY A 125 10.12 -26.03 16.13
C GLY A 125 10.50 -27.50 16.23
N PHE A 126 11.79 -27.78 16.36
CA PHE A 126 12.23 -29.15 16.66
C PHE A 126 11.93 -29.57 18.09
N ALA A 127 11.87 -28.61 19.00
CA ALA A 127 11.55 -28.83 20.41
C ALA A 127 10.06 -28.66 20.73
N LEU A 128 9.30 -27.98 19.87
CA LEU A 128 7.89 -27.65 20.06
C LEU A 128 7.08 -28.02 18.83
N ASP A 129 6.02 -28.82 18.99
CA ASP A 129 5.10 -29.16 17.89
C ASP A 129 4.03 -28.08 17.67
N ASP A 130 4.39 -26.81 17.83
CA ASP A 130 3.51 -25.64 18.01
C ASP A 130 3.15 -24.93 16.69
N LYS A 131 2.90 -25.71 15.64
CA LYS A 131 2.43 -25.27 14.33
C LYS A 131 1.18 -24.39 14.45
N ARG A 132 1.23 -23.15 13.95
CA ARG A 132 0.11 -22.19 14.04
C ARG A 132 0.28 -20.98 13.11
N LEU A 133 -0.76 -20.17 13.03
CA LEU A 133 -0.65 -18.76 12.68
C LEU A 133 -0.65 -17.96 13.99
N SER A 134 0.41 -17.19 14.22
CA SER A 134 0.48 -16.21 15.31
C SER A 134 -0.04 -14.87 14.81
N VAL A 135 -1.05 -14.32 15.48
CA VAL A 135 -1.56 -12.96 15.24
C VAL A 135 -1.01 -12.10 16.37
N LEU A 136 0.01 -11.30 16.05
CA LEU A 136 0.68 -10.42 17.00
C LEU A 136 -0.01 -9.05 16.98
N SER A 137 -0.69 -8.70 18.06
CA SER A 137 -1.28 -7.38 18.23
C SER A 137 -0.18 -6.34 18.41
N MET A 138 -0.24 -5.23 17.68
CA MET A 138 0.79 -4.19 17.72
C MET A 138 0.30 -2.93 18.45
N SER A 139 1.23 -2.18 19.02
CA SER A 139 0.95 -0.81 19.51
C SER A 139 0.52 0.09 18.34
N GLU A 140 -0.14 1.21 18.65
CA GLU A 140 -0.65 2.16 17.64
C GLU A 140 0.45 2.72 16.73
N ASP A 141 1.66 2.90 17.26
CA ASP A 141 2.84 3.31 16.49
C ASP A 141 3.52 2.16 15.72
N GLY A 142 3.05 0.93 15.87
CA GLY A 142 3.61 -0.27 15.25
C GLY A 142 4.95 -0.73 15.83
N MET A 143 5.44 -0.13 16.92
CA MET A 143 6.80 -0.37 17.40
C MET A 143 6.92 -1.52 18.41
N THR A 144 5.81 -1.95 19.03
CA THR A 144 5.82 -2.95 20.11
C THR A 144 4.76 -4.02 19.89
N VAL A 145 5.08 -5.28 20.18
CA VAL A 145 4.10 -6.36 20.29
C VAL A 145 3.39 -6.26 21.65
N THR A 146 2.06 -6.18 21.64
CA THR A 146 1.23 -6.03 22.86
C THR A 146 0.50 -7.32 23.24
N GLY A 147 0.45 -8.30 22.36
CA GLY A 147 -0.12 -9.62 22.64
C GLY A 147 -0.05 -10.57 21.45
N GLU A 148 -0.30 -11.85 21.71
CA GLU A 148 -0.39 -12.90 20.68
C GLU A 148 -1.73 -13.63 20.82
N THR A 149 -2.44 -13.82 19.70
CA THR A 149 -3.50 -14.83 19.58
C THR A 149 -3.09 -15.89 18.57
N GLN A 150 -3.34 -17.16 18.91
CA GLN A 150 -2.89 -18.30 18.12
C GLN A 150 -4.07 -18.94 17.37
N TRP A 151 -3.91 -19.12 16.07
CA TRP A 151 -4.93 -19.67 15.18
C TRP A 151 -4.43 -20.91 14.45
N PHE A 152 -5.38 -21.72 13.96
CA PHE A 152 -5.13 -22.77 12.98
C PHE A 152 -4.22 -23.92 13.42
N ALA A 153 -3.87 -23.99 14.71
CA ALA A 153 -3.08 -25.10 15.27
C ALA A 153 -3.76 -26.46 15.10
N SER A 154 -5.10 -26.50 15.08
CA SER A 154 -5.90 -27.71 14.86
C SER A 154 -5.67 -28.38 13.50
N TYR A 155 -5.12 -27.68 12.50
CA TYR A 155 -4.74 -28.33 11.25
C TYR A 155 -3.53 -29.26 11.41
N GLY A 156 -2.72 -29.07 12.45
CA GLY A 156 -1.52 -29.89 12.68
C GLY A 156 -0.52 -29.83 11.51
N GLN A 157 -0.52 -28.75 10.73
CA GLN A 157 0.33 -28.58 9.54
C GLN A 157 1.27 -27.39 9.71
N ARG A 158 2.51 -27.54 9.22
CA ARG A 158 3.55 -26.50 9.25
C ARG A 158 3.12 -25.35 8.35
N ILE A 159 3.07 -24.13 8.87
CA ILE A 159 2.72 -22.95 8.06
C ILE A 159 3.99 -22.27 7.60
N ARG A 160 4.17 -22.19 6.28
CA ARG A 160 5.37 -21.64 5.64
C ARG A 160 5.25 -20.14 5.40
N ASP A 161 4.12 -19.70 4.87
CA ASP A 161 3.96 -18.33 4.44
C ASP A 161 2.52 -17.86 4.55
N VAL A 162 2.35 -16.54 4.61
CA VAL A 162 1.06 -15.85 4.75
C VAL A 162 1.02 -14.65 3.81
N ALA A 163 -0.08 -14.51 3.08
CA ALA A 163 -0.36 -13.36 2.23
C ALA A 163 -1.79 -12.86 2.42
N VAL A 164 -2.02 -11.57 2.20
CA VAL A 164 -3.34 -10.93 2.34
C VAL A 164 -3.76 -10.39 0.98
N ASN A 165 -4.99 -10.67 0.56
CA ASN A 165 -5.60 -10.02 -0.59
C ASN A 165 -6.00 -8.58 -0.21
N PRO A 166 -5.46 -7.55 -0.88
CA PRO A 166 -5.71 -6.16 -0.49
C PRO A 166 -7.12 -5.67 -0.81
N THR A 167 -7.87 -6.38 -1.66
CA THR A 167 -9.25 -6.02 -2.04
C THR A 167 -10.28 -6.70 -1.16
N THR A 168 -10.08 -7.98 -0.84
CA THR A 168 -11.07 -8.77 -0.10
C THR A 168 -10.71 -8.96 1.37
N GLY A 169 -9.46 -8.72 1.75
CA GLY A 169 -8.91 -9.06 3.07
C GLY A 169 -8.76 -10.55 3.31
N ALA A 170 -8.96 -11.39 2.29
CA ALA A 170 -8.75 -12.83 2.43
C ALA A 170 -7.28 -13.13 2.74
N VAL A 171 -7.06 -14.07 3.66
CA VAL A 171 -5.75 -14.50 4.13
C VAL A 171 -5.43 -15.85 3.50
N TYR A 172 -4.29 -15.93 2.82
CA TYR A 172 -3.78 -17.15 2.19
C TYR A 172 -2.64 -17.68 3.04
N LEU A 173 -2.78 -18.93 3.49
CA LEU A 173 -1.72 -19.63 4.22
C LEU A 173 -1.20 -20.79 3.40
N VAL A 174 0.13 -20.90 3.32
CA VAL A 174 0.81 -22.02 2.65
C VAL A 174 1.23 -23.04 3.70
N PHE A 175 0.71 -24.25 3.58
CA PHE A 175 0.98 -25.36 4.49
C PHE A 175 1.92 -26.38 3.87
N ASN A 176 2.80 -26.97 4.69
CA ASN A 176 3.81 -27.93 4.27
C ASN A 176 3.77 -29.16 5.20
N GLY A 177 2.71 -29.97 5.04
CA GLY A 177 2.33 -31.14 5.83
C GLY A 177 2.62 -31.11 7.34
N PRO A 178 2.56 -32.25 8.04
CA PRO A 178 2.65 -32.27 9.50
C PRO A 178 4.08 -32.28 10.04
N SER A 179 5.06 -32.78 9.27
CA SER A 179 6.39 -33.09 9.80
C SER A 179 7.55 -32.69 8.87
N TYR A 180 8.72 -32.51 9.49
CA TYR A 180 10.00 -32.31 8.81
C TYR A 180 10.70 -33.65 8.49
N PRO A 181 11.46 -33.78 7.38
CA PRO A 181 11.54 -32.84 6.27
C PRO A 181 10.35 -33.03 5.31
N GLY A 182 9.52 -32.00 5.17
CA GLY A 182 8.47 -31.85 4.15
C GLY A 182 7.71 -33.13 3.79
N SER A 183 6.93 -33.69 4.72
CA SER A 183 5.89 -34.63 4.33
C SER A 183 4.75 -33.84 3.67
N GLY A 184 4.23 -34.28 2.53
CA GLY A 184 3.02 -33.66 1.97
C GLY A 184 1.79 -33.87 2.90
N PRO A 185 0.63 -33.29 2.58
CA PRO A 185 0.38 -32.49 1.39
C PRO A 185 0.81 -31.02 1.56
N ASN A 186 1.26 -30.44 0.46
CA ASN A 186 1.54 -29.00 0.35
C ASN A 186 0.27 -28.33 -0.18
N ILE A 187 -0.30 -27.41 0.60
CA ILE A 187 -1.64 -26.87 0.33
C ILE A 187 -1.64 -25.39 0.59
N ILE A 188 -2.24 -24.61 -0.30
CA ILE A 188 -2.63 -23.22 -0.03
C ILE A 188 -4.09 -23.24 0.43
N LYS A 189 -4.39 -22.67 1.59
CA LYS A 189 -5.76 -22.47 2.05
C LYS A 189 -6.08 -20.99 2.09
N GLU A 190 -7.22 -20.63 1.53
CA GLU A 190 -7.80 -19.29 1.62
C GLU A 190 -8.75 -19.23 2.81
N PHE A 191 -8.58 -18.21 3.65
CA PHE A 191 -9.47 -17.88 4.75
C PHE A 191 -10.08 -16.51 4.46
N ARG A 192 -11.40 -16.45 4.34
CA ARG A 192 -12.11 -15.19 4.08
C ARG A 192 -13.31 -15.05 4.99
N ASN A 193 -13.58 -13.81 5.38
CA ASN A 193 -14.85 -13.46 6.00
C ASN A 193 -15.92 -13.40 4.89
N LEU A 194 -16.87 -14.34 4.90
CA LEU A 194 -17.95 -14.38 3.90
C LEU A 194 -18.98 -13.27 4.11
N ASP A 195 -19.05 -12.69 5.31
CA ASP A 195 -19.94 -11.57 5.63
C ASP A 195 -19.33 -10.23 5.23
N TYR A 196 -18.02 -10.19 4.97
CA TYR A 196 -17.38 -9.01 4.42
C TYR A 196 -17.68 -8.89 2.92
N VAL A 197 -18.38 -7.84 2.56
CA VAL A 197 -18.59 -7.44 1.16
C VAL A 197 -17.53 -6.39 0.82
N PRO A 198 -16.55 -6.70 -0.04
CA PRO A 198 -15.58 -5.72 -0.50
C PRO A 198 -16.31 -4.52 -1.08
N VAL A 199 -15.84 -3.32 -0.76
CA VAL A 199 -16.27 -2.12 -1.47
C VAL A 199 -15.77 -2.31 -2.90
N THR A 200 -16.65 -2.74 -3.80
CA THR A 200 -16.32 -2.81 -5.22
C THR A 200 -15.91 -1.41 -5.65
N ASN A 201 -14.83 -1.29 -6.43
CA ASN A 201 -14.50 -0.02 -7.07
C ASN A 201 -15.69 0.33 -7.97
N VAL A 202 -16.56 1.21 -7.48
CA VAL A 202 -17.64 1.75 -8.28
C VAL A 202 -16.99 2.83 -9.12
N ALA A 203 -16.63 2.47 -10.34
CA ALA A 203 -16.18 3.43 -11.34
C ALA A 203 -17.32 4.41 -11.63
N GLY A 204 -17.02 5.70 -11.60
CA GLY A 204 -17.96 6.75 -11.99
C GLY A 204 -17.48 8.12 -11.59
N CYS A 205 -18.18 9.15 -12.06
CA CYS A 205 -17.79 10.52 -11.77
C CYS A 205 -17.88 10.86 -10.28
N GLN A 206 -16.77 11.30 -9.69
CA GLN A 206 -16.69 11.64 -8.25
C GLN A 206 -17.02 13.09 -7.91
N TYR A 207 -17.25 13.95 -8.92
CA TYR A 207 -17.41 15.39 -8.73
C TYR A 207 -18.90 15.76 -8.57
N PRO A 208 -19.35 16.26 -7.40
CA PRO A 208 -20.77 16.57 -7.16
C PRO A 208 -21.38 17.61 -8.10
N GLY A 209 -20.54 18.41 -8.77
CA GLY A 209 -20.98 19.41 -9.77
C GLY A 209 -21.14 18.86 -11.19
N ALA A 210 -20.81 17.60 -11.44
CA ALA A 210 -20.98 16.97 -12.76
C ALA A 210 -22.42 16.44 -12.93
N LEU A 211 -22.92 16.45 -14.16
CA LEU A 211 -24.26 15.95 -14.53
C LEU A 211 -24.44 14.45 -14.24
N ASN A 212 -23.36 13.68 -14.30
CA ASN A 212 -23.34 12.23 -14.07
C ASN A 212 -22.62 11.86 -12.77
N TYR A 213 -22.61 12.77 -11.78
CA TYR A 213 -22.09 12.47 -10.45
C TYR A 213 -22.67 11.18 -9.88
N ASN A 214 -21.79 10.27 -9.45
CA ASN A 214 -22.17 9.04 -8.79
C ASN A 214 -21.72 9.09 -7.32
N ALA A 215 -22.68 9.26 -6.42
CA ALA A 215 -22.41 9.33 -4.98
C ALA A 215 -21.83 8.04 -4.39
N ASN A 216 -21.94 6.92 -5.11
CA ASN A 216 -21.35 5.65 -4.71
C ASN A 216 -19.98 5.41 -5.36
N ALA A 217 -19.51 6.31 -6.24
CA ALA A 217 -18.24 6.11 -6.94
C ALA A 217 -17.05 6.20 -5.98
N THR A 218 -16.30 5.12 -5.87
CA THR A 218 -15.07 5.01 -5.07
C THR A 218 -13.80 5.19 -5.89
N GLN A 219 -13.95 5.29 -7.23
CA GLN A 219 -12.88 5.57 -8.17
C GLN A 219 -13.40 6.45 -9.32
N ASP A 220 -12.75 7.60 -9.56
CA ASP A 220 -13.03 8.43 -10.72
C ASP A 220 -12.54 7.73 -12.00
N ASP A 221 -13.42 7.61 -12.99
CA ASP A 221 -13.16 6.91 -14.25
C ASP A 221 -13.01 7.87 -15.44
N ASN A 222 -12.83 9.16 -15.16
CA ASN A 222 -12.80 10.25 -16.13
C ASN A 222 -14.09 10.37 -16.98
N SER A 223 -15.22 9.81 -16.54
CA SER A 223 -16.50 9.92 -17.25
C SER A 223 -17.26 11.22 -16.96
N CYS A 224 -16.76 12.08 -16.07
CA CYS A 224 -17.48 13.27 -15.59
C CYS A 224 -17.95 14.20 -16.71
N GLN A 225 -19.22 14.59 -16.63
CA GLN A 225 -19.89 15.47 -17.57
C GLN A 225 -20.12 16.84 -16.94
N PHE A 226 -19.44 17.85 -17.45
CA PHE A 226 -19.52 19.23 -16.99
C PHE A 226 -20.25 20.08 -18.03
N ALA A 227 -21.37 20.64 -17.61
CA ALA A 227 -22.23 21.48 -18.45
C ALA A 227 -21.65 22.89 -18.61
N GLY A 228 -21.63 23.39 -19.84
CA GLY A 228 -21.27 24.78 -20.14
C GLY A 228 -21.12 25.00 -21.64
N CYS A 229 -21.03 26.24 -22.08
CA CYS A 229 -20.72 26.49 -23.49
C CYS A 229 -19.28 26.03 -23.78
N THR A 230 -19.10 25.14 -24.77
CA THR A 230 -17.78 24.61 -25.15
C THR A 230 -17.14 25.37 -26.30
N ASP A 231 -17.83 26.38 -26.83
CA ASP A 231 -17.35 27.20 -27.95
C ASP A 231 -16.49 28.37 -27.41
N PRO A 232 -15.17 28.42 -27.72
CA PRO A 232 -14.29 29.48 -27.26
C PRO A 232 -14.64 30.87 -27.81
N GLU A 233 -15.49 30.96 -28.85
CA GLU A 233 -15.96 32.23 -29.42
C GLU A 233 -17.19 32.80 -28.70
N ALA A 234 -17.82 32.02 -27.81
CA ALA A 234 -18.98 32.46 -27.04
C ALA A 234 -18.61 33.32 -25.82
N LEU A 235 -19.45 34.30 -25.50
CA LEU A 235 -19.33 35.15 -24.31
C LEU A 235 -19.39 34.38 -22.99
N ASN A 236 -20.08 33.24 -22.98
CA ASN A 236 -20.23 32.38 -21.81
C ASN A 236 -19.45 31.07 -21.95
N TYR A 237 -18.35 31.06 -22.70
CA TYR A 237 -17.45 29.91 -22.82
C TYR A 237 -16.97 29.41 -21.45
N VAL A 238 -17.03 28.09 -21.25
CA VAL A 238 -16.57 27.40 -20.05
C VAL A 238 -15.42 26.45 -20.43
N PRO A 239 -14.15 26.79 -20.10
CA PRO A 239 -12.97 26.03 -20.55
C PRO A 239 -12.90 24.56 -20.12
N TRP A 240 -13.65 24.17 -19.09
CA TRP A 240 -13.68 22.83 -18.52
C TRP A 240 -15.00 22.09 -18.80
N ALA A 241 -15.94 22.70 -19.53
CA ALA A 241 -17.14 22.02 -19.97
C ALA A 241 -16.81 20.99 -21.05
N ASN A 242 -17.41 19.82 -20.97
CA ASN A 242 -17.35 18.79 -21.99
C ASN A 242 -18.74 18.33 -22.45
N VAL A 243 -19.79 18.96 -21.93
CA VAL A 243 -21.16 18.86 -22.41
C VAL A 243 -21.65 20.27 -22.73
N THR A 244 -21.81 20.55 -24.02
CA THR A 244 -22.22 21.86 -24.53
C THR A 244 -23.64 22.22 -24.08
N THR A 245 -23.78 23.34 -23.39
CA THR A 245 -25.07 24.00 -23.13
C THR A 245 -25.24 25.24 -24.00
N GLU A 246 -26.30 26.02 -23.78
CA GLU A 246 -26.56 27.25 -24.51
C GLU A 246 -25.34 28.19 -24.51
N CYS A 247 -24.90 28.55 -25.72
CA CYS A 247 -23.80 29.48 -25.97
C CYS A 247 -24.37 30.85 -26.33
N MET A 248 -23.95 31.88 -25.61
CA MET A 248 -24.32 33.27 -25.86
C MET A 248 -23.24 33.93 -26.70
N TYR A 249 -23.64 34.50 -27.81
CA TYR A 249 -22.79 35.35 -28.64
C TYR A 249 -23.24 36.79 -28.45
N THR A 250 -22.35 37.76 -28.67
CA THR A 250 -22.77 39.16 -28.74
C THR A 250 -23.90 39.29 -29.75
N ALA A 251 -25.01 39.91 -29.35
CA ALA A 251 -26.03 40.31 -30.30
C ALA A 251 -25.34 41.14 -31.39
N PRO A 252 -25.68 40.93 -32.69
CA PRO A 252 -25.05 41.68 -33.77
C PRO A 252 -25.18 43.17 -33.47
N CYS A 253 -24.07 43.90 -33.50
CA CYS A 253 -24.11 45.35 -33.44
C CYS A 253 -25.02 45.82 -34.59
N PRO A 254 -26.09 46.59 -34.35
CA PRO A 254 -26.94 47.09 -35.43
C PRO A 254 -26.17 47.86 -36.51
N GLU A 255 -25.00 48.38 -36.16
CA GLU A 255 -24.07 49.11 -37.01
C GLU A 255 -23.09 48.20 -37.79
N ASP A 256 -23.01 46.90 -37.48
CA ASP A 256 -22.35 45.89 -38.32
C ASP A 256 -23.32 45.51 -39.45
N VAL A 257 -23.38 46.41 -40.44
CA VAL A 257 -24.34 46.33 -41.55
C VAL A 257 -24.00 45.16 -42.48
N ASN A 258 -22.73 44.73 -42.48
CA ASN A 258 -22.27 43.65 -43.36
C ASN A 258 -22.32 42.26 -42.70
N GLY A 259 -22.42 42.20 -41.36
CA GLY A 259 -22.58 40.98 -40.58
C GLY A 259 -21.28 40.20 -40.34
N ASP A 260 -20.12 40.86 -40.39
CA ASP A 260 -18.80 40.24 -40.20
C ASP A 260 -18.32 40.21 -38.73
N GLY A 261 -19.12 40.74 -37.82
CA GLY A 261 -18.83 40.80 -36.39
C GLY A 261 -17.97 41.98 -35.96
N ALA A 262 -17.68 42.96 -36.83
CA ALA A 262 -16.91 44.15 -36.50
C ALA A 262 -17.48 45.43 -37.13
N THR A 263 -17.50 46.54 -36.38
CA THR A 263 -17.90 47.85 -36.93
C THR A 263 -16.69 48.54 -37.55
N THR A 264 -16.56 48.50 -38.88
CA THR A 264 -15.39 49.02 -39.61
C THR A 264 -15.75 50.04 -40.70
N VAL A 265 -14.74 50.53 -41.43
CA VAL A 265 -14.96 51.40 -42.59
C VAL A 265 -15.77 50.69 -43.68
N ALA A 266 -15.72 49.35 -43.76
CA ALA A 266 -16.51 48.60 -44.74
C ALA A 266 -18.02 48.77 -44.52
N ASP A 267 -18.48 48.76 -43.26
CA ASP A 267 -19.88 48.99 -42.88
C ASP A 267 -20.31 50.42 -43.20
N MET A 268 -19.45 51.39 -42.88
CA MET A 268 -19.70 52.80 -43.20
C MET A 268 -19.82 53.01 -44.71
N LEU A 269 -19.00 52.34 -45.53
CA LEU A 269 -19.06 52.43 -46.98
C LEU A 269 -20.35 51.79 -47.55
N LEU A 270 -20.83 50.70 -46.95
CA LEU A 270 -22.13 50.09 -47.30
C LEU A 270 -23.29 51.05 -47.00
N VAL A 271 -23.30 51.67 -45.82
CA VAL A 271 -24.32 52.66 -45.44
C VAL A 271 -24.29 53.89 -46.36
N LEU A 272 -23.09 54.42 -46.64
CA LEU A 272 -22.94 55.58 -47.52
C LEU A 272 -23.27 55.24 -48.98
N GLY A 273 -22.97 54.03 -49.43
CA GLY A 273 -23.28 53.56 -50.79
C GLY A 273 -24.77 53.44 -51.06
N ALA A 274 -25.57 53.12 -50.04
CA ALA A 274 -27.02 53.05 -50.11
C ALA A 274 -27.73 54.38 -49.74
N PHE A 275 -26.98 55.44 -49.39
CA PHE A 275 -27.55 56.68 -48.91
C PHE A 275 -28.30 57.42 -50.03
N GLY A 276 -29.63 57.52 -49.89
CA GLY A 276 -30.52 58.17 -50.86
C GLY A 276 -31.28 57.20 -51.77
N ASP A 277 -31.00 55.90 -51.68
CA ASP A 277 -31.79 54.89 -52.36
C ASP A 277 -33.17 54.73 -51.70
N ALA A 278 -34.21 54.54 -52.52
CA ALA A 278 -35.54 54.26 -52.01
C ALA A 278 -35.64 52.80 -51.57
N CYS A 279 -35.92 52.57 -50.29
CA CYS A 279 -36.29 51.25 -49.80
C CYS A 279 -37.66 50.88 -50.40
N ASN A 280 -37.72 49.80 -51.19
CA ASN A 280 -38.98 49.15 -51.56
C ASN A 280 -39.36 48.11 -50.52
#